data_AF-O87525-F1
#
_entry.id   AF-O87525-F1
#
_cell.length_a   1.000
_cell.length_b   1.000
_cell.length_c   1.000
_cell.angle_alpha   90.00
_cell.angle_beta   90.00
_cell.angle_gamma   90.00
#
_symmetry.space_group_name_H-M   'P 1'
#
loop_
_entity.id
_entity.type
_entity.pdbx_description
1 polymer ?
#
loop_
_entity_poly.entity_id
_entity_poly.type
_entity_poly.pdbx_seq_one_letter_code
_entity_poly.pdbx_strand_id
1 'polypeptide(L)'
;QVYSDESLQIKAKSTDGTPHHTITPIARIRDGKYELDLVLRDNNTNEKYPDGIFHPHPALHHIKKENIGLIEVMGLAILPARLGTELLEVEKYLLNQDNQMDEIHKAWAEQLKNEEHFTRETVHATVQGAVGEVFEEVLKDAGVFKDTQEGHEGFRKFIDFVNQ
;
A
#
# COMPACT_ATOMS: atom_id res chain seq x y z
N GLN A 1 -23.08 16.19 2.42
CA GLN A 1 -23.34 15.22 1.32
C GLN A 1 -22.83 13.85 1.78
N VAL A 2 -23.42 12.73 1.32
CA VAL A 2 -23.03 11.36 1.69
C VAL A 2 -22.82 10.58 0.39
N TYR A 3 -21.64 9.99 0.21
CA TYR A 3 -21.26 9.27 -1.02
C TYR A 3 -20.97 7.80 -0.74
N SER A 4 -21.61 6.91 -1.50
CA SER A 4 -21.33 5.48 -1.51
C SER A 4 -21.32 5.01 -2.97
N ASP A 5 -20.42 4.07 -3.27
CA ASP A 5 -20.39 3.31 -4.52
C ASP A 5 -20.12 1.84 -4.19
N GLU A 6 -21.20 1.07 -4.01
CA GLU A 6 -21.10 -0.34 -3.61
C GLU A 6 -20.42 -1.20 -4.67
N SER A 7 -20.44 -0.77 -5.95
CA SER A 7 -19.74 -1.49 -7.02
C SER A 7 -18.21 -1.46 -6.84
N LEU A 8 -17.71 -0.46 -6.11
CA LEU A 8 -16.31 -0.29 -5.74
C LEU A 8 -16.05 -0.61 -4.26
N GLN A 9 -17.02 -1.19 -3.56
CA GLN A 9 -16.96 -1.48 -2.12
C GLN A 9 -16.82 -0.24 -1.22
N ILE A 10 -17.18 0.94 -1.72
CA ILE A 10 -17.13 2.20 -0.99
C ILE A 10 -18.49 2.43 -0.33
N LYS A 11 -18.57 2.37 1.01
CA LYS A 11 -19.80 2.63 1.76
C LYS A 11 -19.55 3.72 2.79
N ALA A 12 -20.33 4.80 2.75
CA ALA A 12 -20.18 5.90 3.70
C ALA A 12 -20.36 5.47 5.16
N LYS A 13 -21.27 4.53 5.41
CA LYS A 13 -21.64 4.07 6.74
C LYS A 13 -21.97 2.59 6.75
N SER A 14 -21.68 1.95 7.88
CA SER A 14 -22.21 0.63 8.26
C SER A 14 -23.72 0.68 8.52
N THR A 15 -24.35 -0.50 8.60
CA THR A 15 -25.77 -0.66 8.97
C THR A 15 -26.09 -0.10 10.35
N ASP A 16 -25.13 -0.11 11.27
CA ASP A 16 -25.23 0.48 12.61
C ASP A 16 -24.99 2.01 12.64
N GLY A 17 -24.71 2.62 11.48
CA GLY A 17 -24.46 4.05 11.32
C GLY A 17 -23.01 4.50 11.49
N THR A 18 -22.06 3.59 11.77
CA THR A 18 -20.63 3.90 11.90
C THR A 18 -20.09 4.49 10.58
N PRO A 19 -19.47 5.68 10.58
CA PRO A 19 -18.91 6.29 9.37
C PRO A 19 -17.55 5.69 8.99
N HIS A 20 -17.28 5.54 7.69
CA HIS A 20 -16.04 4.94 7.18
C HIS A 20 -15.08 5.95 6.52
N HIS A 21 -15.61 7.04 6.00
CA HIS A 21 -14.86 7.97 5.18
C HIS A 21 -14.08 8.96 6.02
N THR A 22 -12.82 9.16 5.69
CA THR A 22 -12.00 10.25 6.22
C THR A 22 -11.07 10.78 5.13
N ILE A 23 -10.38 11.89 5.42
CA ILE A 23 -9.40 12.46 4.51
C ILE A 23 -8.13 12.83 5.28
N THR A 24 -6.98 12.78 4.61
CA THR A 24 -5.76 13.44 5.08
C THR A 24 -5.48 14.64 4.18
N PRO A 25 -5.73 15.87 4.64
CA PRO A 25 -5.39 17.06 3.88
C PRO A 25 -3.88 17.36 3.95
N ILE A 26 -3.29 17.73 2.82
CA ILE A 26 -1.91 18.22 2.72
C ILE A 26 -1.96 19.64 2.16
N ALA A 27 -1.80 20.62 3.04
CA ALA A 27 -1.84 22.03 2.67
C ALA A 27 -0.42 22.59 2.47
N ARG A 28 -0.21 23.33 1.40
CA ARG A 28 1.07 24.00 1.10
C ARG A 28 0.85 25.35 0.42
N ILE A 29 1.85 26.22 0.48
CA ILE A 29 1.89 27.46 -0.32
C ILE A 29 2.89 27.25 -1.45
N ARG A 30 2.44 27.40 -2.68
CA ARG A 30 3.25 27.33 -3.89
C ARG A 30 2.96 28.53 -4.77
N ASP A 31 4.00 29.23 -5.20
CA ASP A 31 3.90 30.43 -6.05
C ASP A 31 2.91 31.48 -5.51
N GLY A 32 2.88 31.66 -4.19
CA GLY A 32 1.99 32.59 -3.49
C GLY A 32 0.53 32.16 -3.41
N LYS A 33 0.19 30.93 -3.80
CA LYS A 33 -1.17 30.36 -3.72
C LYS A 33 -1.22 29.20 -2.74
N TYR A 34 -2.38 29.02 -2.10
CA TYR A 34 -2.66 27.84 -1.30
C TYR A 34 -3.00 26.66 -2.23
N GLU A 35 -2.31 25.54 -2.05
CA GLU A 35 -2.61 24.25 -2.65
C GLU A 35 -3.03 23.29 -1.54
N LEU A 36 -4.02 22.44 -1.83
CA LEU A 36 -4.52 21.43 -0.91
C LEU A 36 -4.69 20.11 -1.66
N ASP A 37 -3.85 19.12 -1.31
CA ASP A 37 -4.04 17.75 -1.77
C ASP A 37 -4.91 17.00 -0.75
N LEU A 38 -5.90 16.27 -1.25
CA LEU A 38 -6.81 15.50 -0.41
C LEU A 38 -6.56 14.01 -0.63
N VAL A 39 -6.01 13.36 0.39
CA VAL A 39 -5.88 11.91 0.41
C VAL A 39 -7.18 11.31 0.91
N LEU A 40 -7.87 10.57 0.06
CA LEU A 40 -9.09 9.86 0.44
C LEU A 40 -8.73 8.62 1.27
N ARG A 41 -9.53 8.36 2.31
CA ARG A 41 -9.41 7.17 3.16
C ARG A 41 -10.79 6.58 3.42
N ASP A 42 -10.83 5.26 3.48
CA ASP A 42 -12.04 4.49 3.69
C ASP A 42 -11.69 3.27 4.56
N ASN A 43 -12.45 3.08 5.65
CA ASN A 43 -12.23 2.02 6.64
C ASN A 43 -13.15 0.80 6.46
N ASN A 44 -13.81 0.66 5.30
CA ASN A 44 -14.64 -0.50 5.01
C ASN A 44 -13.82 -1.80 5.07
N THR A 45 -14.42 -2.84 5.64
CA THR A 45 -13.87 -4.19 5.76
C THR A 45 -14.83 -5.19 5.12
N ASN A 46 -14.35 -6.39 4.84
CA ASN A 46 -15.20 -7.52 4.45
C ASN A 46 -14.61 -8.84 4.96
N GLU A 47 -15.28 -9.97 4.72
CA GLU A 47 -14.80 -11.29 5.17
C GLU A 47 -13.43 -11.66 4.61
N LYS A 48 -13.10 -11.20 3.40
CA LYS A 48 -11.81 -11.44 2.74
C LYS A 48 -10.70 -10.56 3.32
N TYR A 49 -11.04 -9.32 3.69
CA TYR A 49 -10.13 -8.28 4.16
C TYR A 49 -10.62 -7.71 5.50
N PRO A 50 -10.45 -8.46 6.61
CA PRO A 50 -10.89 -8.03 7.93
C PRO A 50 -10.12 -6.81 8.44
N ASP A 51 -8.87 -6.63 7.99
CA ASP A 51 -8.02 -5.50 8.35
C ASP A 51 -8.31 -4.23 7.52
N GLY A 52 -9.17 -4.32 6.48
CA GLY A 52 -9.53 -3.20 5.61
C GLY A 52 -9.45 -3.55 4.13
N ILE A 53 -10.47 -3.17 3.36
CA ILE A 53 -10.48 -3.30 1.90
C ILE A 53 -9.43 -2.37 1.26
N PHE A 54 -9.24 -1.19 1.87
CA PHE A 54 -8.34 -0.12 1.44
C PHE A 54 -7.09 -0.04 2.33
N HIS A 55 -6.55 -1.21 2.67
CA HIS A 55 -5.38 -1.41 3.51
C HIS A 55 -4.47 -2.46 2.85
N PRO A 56 -3.14 -2.49 3.07
CA PRO A 56 -2.29 -3.55 2.55
C PRO A 56 -2.84 -4.94 2.86
N HIS A 57 -2.96 -5.80 1.86
CA HIS A 57 -3.54 -7.13 2.03
C HIS A 57 -2.53 -8.14 2.59
N PRO A 58 -3.00 -9.26 3.19
CA PRO A 58 -2.14 -10.22 3.89
C PRO A 58 -0.93 -10.73 3.11
N ALA A 59 -1.03 -10.83 1.78
CA ALA A 59 0.07 -11.27 0.92
C ALA A 59 1.30 -10.34 0.97
N LEU A 60 1.12 -9.06 1.33
CA LEU A 60 2.17 -8.04 1.32
C LEU A 60 2.69 -7.70 2.73
N HIS A 61 2.09 -8.30 3.77
CA HIS A 61 2.39 -7.99 5.18
C HIS A 61 3.81 -8.34 5.60
N HIS A 62 4.50 -9.21 4.86
CA HIS A 62 5.90 -9.53 5.12
C HIS A 62 6.78 -8.28 4.98
N ILE A 63 6.53 -7.41 3.99
CA ILE A 63 7.19 -6.10 3.84
C ILE A 63 6.49 -5.01 4.65
N LYS A 64 5.17 -4.86 4.48
CA LYS A 64 4.41 -3.73 5.04
C LYS A 64 3.02 -4.16 5.47
N LYS A 65 2.78 -4.12 6.78
CA LYS A 65 1.47 -4.40 7.39
C LYS A 65 0.77 -3.14 7.91
N GLU A 66 1.53 -2.13 8.33
CA GLU A 66 0.95 -0.93 8.94
C GLU A 66 0.28 -0.04 7.90
N ASN A 67 -0.63 0.81 8.35
CA ASN A 67 -1.39 1.71 7.48
C ASN A 67 -0.47 2.64 6.69
N ILE A 68 -0.93 3.01 5.50
CA ILE A 68 -0.26 3.99 4.65
C ILE A 68 -0.38 5.39 5.28
N GLY A 69 0.77 5.97 5.61
CA GLY A 69 0.90 7.28 6.25
C GLY A 69 1.01 8.41 5.24
N LEU A 70 1.34 9.60 5.74
CA LEU A 70 1.38 10.83 4.94
C LEU A 70 2.50 10.78 3.89
N ILE A 71 3.69 10.37 4.32
CA ILE A 71 4.88 10.36 3.47
C ILE A 71 4.79 9.31 2.35
N GLU A 72 4.10 8.19 2.59
CA GLU A 72 3.84 7.17 1.59
C GLU A 72 2.96 7.70 0.47
N VAL A 73 1.91 8.44 0.85
CA VAL A 73 1.03 9.08 -0.12
C VAL A 73 1.74 10.18 -0.89
N MET A 74 2.79 10.78 -0.33
CA MET A 74 3.65 11.75 -1.02
C MET A 74 4.68 11.09 -1.95
N GLY A 75 4.64 9.77 -2.13
CA GLY A 75 5.53 9.05 -3.05
C GLY A 75 6.89 8.69 -2.45
N LEU A 76 7.05 8.80 -1.13
CA LEU A 76 8.19 8.23 -0.41
C LEU A 76 7.80 6.89 0.21
N ALA A 77 8.73 6.17 0.84
CA ALA A 77 8.40 4.98 1.61
C ALA A 77 9.16 5.00 2.93
N ILE A 78 8.47 4.83 4.06
CA ILE A 78 9.12 4.41 5.30
C ILE A 78 8.81 2.94 5.53
N LEU A 79 9.89 2.17 5.49
CA LEU A 79 9.86 0.76 5.81
C LEU A 79 9.86 0.57 7.33
N PRO A 80 9.23 -0.50 7.84
CA PRO A 80 9.31 -0.86 9.25
C PRO A 80 10.76 -1.02 9.70
N ALA A 81 11.11 -0.53 10.90
CA ALA A 81 12.49 -0.60 11.40
C ALA A 81 13.05 -2.02 11.45
N ARG A 82 12.18 -3.02 11.70
CA ARG A 82 12.50 -4.46 11.68
C ARG A 82 13.02 -4.93 10.31
N LEU A 83 12.53 -4.32 9.24
CA LEU A 83 12.76 -4.81 7.88
C LEU A 83 14.24 -4.67 7.48
N GLY A 84 14.95 -3.69 8.04
CA GLY A 84 16.39 -3.54 7.80
C GLY A 84 17.21 -4.77 8.19
N THR A 85 16.93 -5.38 9.35
CA THR A 85 17.61 -6.62 9.77
C THR A 85 17.08 -7.85 9.06
N GLU A 86 15.77 -7.89 8.77
CA GLU A 86 15.15 -9.03 8.09
C GLU A 86 15.64 -9.17 6.64
N LEU A 87 15.78 -8.07 5.90
CA LEU A 87 16.25 -8.08 4.51
C LEU A 87 17.70 -8.54 4.40
N LEU A 88 18.55 -8.28 5.40
CA LEU A 88 19.90 -8.84 5.43
C LEU A 88 19.89 -10.37 5.49
N GLU A 89 18.94 -10.97 6.21
CA GLU A 89 18.79 -12.43 6.24
C GLU A 89 18.24 -12.98 4.92
N VAL A 90 17.35 -12.24 4.25
CA VAL A 90 16.90 -12.55 2.88
C VAL A 90 18.08 -12.52 1.90
N GLU A 91 18.92 -11.48 1.94
CA GLU A 91 20.11 -11.37 1.09
C GLU A 91 21.07 -12.55 1.29
N LYS A 92 21.31 -12.98 2.54
CA LYS A 92 22.12 -14.18 2.83
C LYS A 92 21.51 -15.44 2.23
N TYR A 93 20.20 -15.63 2.35
CA TYR A 93 19.49 -16.76 1.75
C TYR A 93 19.64 -16.80 0.22
N LEU A 94 19.50 -15.65 -0.44
CA LEU A 94 19.65 -15.51 -1.88
C LEU A 94 21.08 -15.82 -2.35
N LEU A 95 22.09 -15.51 -1.53
CA LEU A 95 23.49 -15.83 -1.77
C LEU A 95 23.90 -17.26 -1.39
N ASN A 96 22.95 -18.13 -1.01
CA ASN A 96 23.20 -19.49 -0.50
C ASN A 96 24.12 -19.52 0.74
N GLN A 97 24.00 -18.52 1.62
CA GLN A 97 24.70 -18.45 2.89
C GLN A 97 23.78 -18.90 4.04
N ASP A 98 24.40 -19.31 5.15
CA ASP A 98 23.67 -19.53 6.40
C ASP A 98 22.96 -18.23 6.82
N ASN A 99 21.67 -18.35 7.15
CA ASN A 99 20.79 -17.24 7.47
C ASN A 99 19.81 -17.64 8.58
N GLN A 100 19.19 -16.62 9.18
CA GLN A 100 18.12 -16.74 10.17
C GLN A 100 16.87 -16.01 9.66
N MET A 101 16.59 -16.13 8.36
CA MET A 101 15.45 -15.47 7.73
C MET A 101 14.14 -15.96 8.36
N ASP A 102 13.26 -15.01 8.70
CA ASP A 102 11.92 -15.33 9.19
C ASP A 102 11.09 -16.00 8.09
N GLU A 103 10.28 -17.00 8.47
CA GLU A 103 9.46 -17.78 7.55
C GLU A 103 8.47 -16.90 6.76
N ILE A 104 8.07 -15.74 7.30
CA ILE A 104 7.19 -14.78 6.59
C ILE A 104 7.77 -14.30 5.26
N HIS A 105 9.09 -14.30 5.09
CA HIS A 105 9.78 -13.85 3.87
C HIS A 105 10.09 -14.97 2.90
N LYS A 106 9.99 -16.23 3.33
CA LYS A 106 10.54 -17.36 2.59
C LYS A 106 9.92 -17.56 1.22
N ALA A 107 8.60 -17.50 1.12
CA ALA A 107 7.91 -17.66 -0.17
C ALA A 107 8.35 -16.58 -1.17
N TRP A 108 8.50 -15.34 -0.70
CA TRP A 108 8.98 -14.23 -1.50
C TRP A 108 10.47 -14.39 -1.87
N ALA A 109 11.33 -14.78 -0.93
CA ALA A 109 12.74 -15.03 -1.19
C ALA A 109 12.97 -16.21 -2.16
N GLU A 110 12.15 -17.26 -2.07
CA GLU A 110 12.16 -18.39 -3.02
C GLU A 110 11.73 -17.95 -4.41
N GLN A 111 10.71 -17.09 -4.52
CA GLN A 111 10.31 -16.51 -5.80
C GLN A 111 11.46 -15.72 -6.43
N LEU A 112 12.07 -14.78 -5.69
CA LEU A 112 13.21 -14.00 -6.18
C LEU A 112 14.35 -14.89 -6.66
N LYS A 113 14.67 -15.93 -5.88
CA LYS A 113 15.74 -16.89 -6.20
C LYS A 113 15.49 -17.68 -7.49
N ASN A 114 14.23 -17.86 -7.88
CA ASN A 114 13.86 -18.54 -9.12
C ASN A 114 13.88 -17.61 -10.34
N GLU A 115 13.76 -16.30 -10.12
CA GLU A 115 13.74 -15.30 -11.19
C GLU A 115 15.15 -14.94 -11.67
N GLU A 116 16.11 -14.81 -10.75
CA GLU A 116 17.46 -14.35 -11.08
C GLU A 116 18.57 -15.02 -10.25
N HIS A 117 19.82 -14.88 -10.73
CA HIS A 117 21.00 -15.30 -9.97
C HIS A 117 21.60 -14.13 -9.19
N PHE A 118 21.84 -14.33 -7.90
CA PHE A 118 22.32 -13.29 -6.99
C PHE A 118 23.82 -13.39 -6.74
N THR A 119 24.48 -12.24 -6.75
CA THR A 119 25.89 -12.06 -6.39
C THR A 119 26.02 -11.06 -5.26
N ARG A 120 27.18 -11.01 -4.59
CA ARG A 120 27.40 -10.08 -3.47
C ARG A 120 27.27 -8.62 -3.91
N GLU A 121 27.57 -8.36 -5.18
CA GLU A 121 27.55 -7.05 -5.79
C GLU A 121 26.13 -6.61 -6.18
N THR A 122 25.25 -7.56 -6.54
CA THR A 122 23.90 -7.26 -7.04
C THR A 122 22.80 -7.43 -6.01
N VAL A 123 22.96 -8.33 -5.03
CA VAL A 123 21.86 -8.78 -4.16
C VAL A 123 21.15 -7.63 -3.45
N HIS A 124 21.89 -6.67 -2.93
CA HIS A 124 21.32 -5.56 -2.16
C HIS A 124 20.42 -4.68 -3.02
N ALA A 125 20.88 -4.33 -4.23
CA ALA A 125 20.12 -3.47 -5.13
C ALA A 125 18.87 -4.20 -5.66
N THR A 126 18.99 -5.49 -5.99
CA THR A 126 17.85 -6.30 -6.45
C THR A 126 16.81 -6.46 -5.34
N VAL A 127 17.23 -6.77 -4.10
CA VAL A 127 16.31 -6.86 -2.95
C VAL A 127 15.62 -5.52 -2.69
N GLN A 128 16.33 -4.39 -2.75
CA GLN A 128 15.71 -3.07 -2.65
C GLN A 128 14.67 -2.81 -3.76
N GLY A 129 14.97 -3.18 -5.00
CA GLY A 129 14.04 -3.09 -6.12
C GLY A 129 12.78 -3.90 -5.88
N ALA A 130 12.93 -5.18 -5.50
CA ALA A 130 11.83 -6.07 -5.19
C ALA A 130 10.98 -5.58 -3.99
N VAL A 131 11.60 -4.97 -2.97
CA VAL A 131 10.85 -4.32 -1.88
C VAL A 131 10.01 -3.15 -2.43
N GLY A 132 10.56 -2.38 -3.38
CA GLY A 132 9.83 -1.31 -4.06
C GLY A 132 8.61 -1.83 -4.83
N GLU A 133 8.74 -2.95 -5.53
CA GLU A 133 7.63 -3.60 -6.25
C GLU A 133 6.52 -4.06 -5.29
N VAL A 134 6.88 -4.71 -4.18
CA VAL A 134 5.91 -5.09 -3.15
C VAL A 134 5.23 -3.83 -2.57
N PHE A 135 5.98 -2.75 -2.37
CA PHE A 135 5.44 -1.50 -1.83
C PHE A 135 4.49 -0.80 -2.82
N GLU A 136 4.72 -0.92 -4.12
CA GLU A 136 3.79 -0.43 -5.14
C GLU A 136 2.44 -1.14 -5.02
N GLU A 137 2.44 -2.46 -4.86
CA GLU A 137 1.21 -3.25 -4.63
C GLU A 137 0.51 -2.85 -3.32
N VAL A 138 1.26 -2.56 -2.26
CA VAL A 138 0.73 -2.05 -0.98
C VAL A 138 -0.02 -0.72 -1.21
N LEU A 139 0.48 0.16 -2.07
CA LEU A 139 -0.20 1.42 -2.41
C LEU A 139 -1.47 1.19 -3.25
N LYS A 140 -1.46 0.22 -4.18
CA LYS A 140 -2.64 -0.17 -4.96
C LYS A 140 -3.74 -0.76 -4.05
N ASP A 141 -3.36 -1.55 -3.06
CA ASP A 141 -4.27 -2.08 -2.04
C ASP A 141 -4.88 -0.97 -1.18
N ALA A 142 -4.11 0.07 -0.85
CA ALA A 142 -4.59 1.17 -0.02
C ALA A 142 -5.44 2.23 -0.75
N GLY A 143 -5.37 2.29 -2.08
CA GLY A 143 -6.13 3.28 -2.87
C GLY A 143 -7.64 3.07 -2.78
N VAL A 144 -8.40 4.12 -2.43
CA VAL A 144 -9.89 4.08 -2.36
C VAL A 144 -10.51 3.84 -3.73
N PHE A 145 -10.07 4.60 -4.73
CA PHE A 145 -10.37 4.31 -6.14
C PHE A 145 -9.17 3.58 -6.73
N LYS A 146 -9.38 2.32 -7.14
CA LYS A 146 -8.30 1.48 -7.68
C LYS A 146 -7.78 2.03 -9.00
N ASP A 147 -6.52 1.75 -9.31
CA ASP A 147 -5.91 2.08 -10.61
C ASP A 147 -6.36 1.10 -11.70
N THR A 148 -7.68 1.04 -11.90
CA THR A 148 -8.37 0.26 -12.92
C THR A 148 -9.37 1.15 -13.63
N GLN A 149 -9.91 0.69 -14.76
CA GLN A 149 -10.92 1.45 -15.50
C GLN A 149 -12.14 1.79 -14.61
N GLU A 150 -12.64 0.82 -13.85
CA GLU A 150 -13.78 1.00 -12.95
C GLU A 150 -13.48 2.00 -11.83
N GLY A 151 -12.27 1.94 -11.27
CA GLY A 151 -11.83 2.88 -10.24
C GLY A 151 -11.70 4.31 -10.78
N HIS A 152 -11.18 4.50 -11.99
CA HIS A 152 -11.10 5.82 -12.63
C HIS A 152 -12.49 6.38 -12.96
N GLU A 153 -13.40 5.54 -13.45
CA GLU A 153 -14.80 5.92 -13.69
C GLU A 153 -15.52 6.29 -12.39
N GLY A 154 -15.33 5.50 -11.32
CA GLY A 154 -15.85 5.80 -9.99
C GLY A 154 -15.32 7.11 -9.42
N PHE A 155 -14.02 7.35 -9.56
CA PHE A 155 -13.41 8.60 -9.14
C PHE A 155 -14.03 9.81 -9.86
N ARG A 156 -14.27 9.69 -11.17
CA ARG A 156 -14.97 10.74 -11.93
C ARG A 156 -16.40 10.98 -11.41
N LYS A 157 -17.16 9.92 -11.14
CA LYS A 157 -18.50 10.04 -10.51
C LYS A 157 -18.43 10.73 -9.14
N PHE A 158 -17.41 10.44 -8.34
CA PHE A 158 -17.19 11.10 -7.06
C PHE A 158 -16.90 12.59 -7.23
N ILE A 159 -16.04 12.97 -8.18
CA ILE A 159 -15.75 14.38 -8.50
C ILE A 159 -17.02 15.11 -8.99
N ASP A 160 -17.82 14.48 -9.84
CA ASP A 160 -19.07 15.06 -10.32
C ASP A 160 -20.09 15.23 -9.17
N PHE A 161 -20.10 14.31 -8.20
CA PHE A 161 -20.96 14.38 -7.02
C PHE A 161 -20.58 15.55 -6.11
N VAL A 162 -19.30 15.77 -5.84
CA VAL A 162 -18.86 16.86 -4.94
C VAL A 162 -18.98 18.25 -5.55
N ASN A 163 -19.08 18.35 -6.88
CA ASN A 163 -19.26 19.61 -7.61
C ASN A 163 -20.73 19.99 -7.82
N GLN A 164 -21.67 19.18 -7.33
CA GLN A 164 -23.11 19.48 -7.26
C GLN A 164 -23.46 20.19 -5.95
#